data_AF-A0A948C6W8-F1
#
_entry.id   AF-A0A948C6W8-F1
#
_cell.length_a   1.000
_cell.length_b   1.000
_cell.length_c   1.000
_cell.angle_alpha   90.00
_cell.angle_beta   90.00
_cell.angle_gamma   90.00
#
_symmetry.space_group_name_H-M   'P 1'
#
loop_
_entity.id
_entity.type
_entity.pdbx_description
1 polymer ?
#
loop_
_entity_poly.entity_id
_entity_poly.type
_entity_poly.pdbx_seq_one_letter_code
_entity_poly.pdbx_strand_id
1 'polypeptide(L)' 'MGVENIYRDIGYEEIHHMENALRARAVYEKDKEYIIKGDEVLIVDEHT' A
#
# COMPACT_ATOMS: atom_id res chain seq x y z
N MET A 1 -11.37 16.84 -15.19
CA MET A 1 -11.68 17.54 -13.93
C MET A 1 -10.74 16.95 -12.90
N GLY A 2 -9.55 17.54 -12.83
CA GLY A 2 -8.46 17.08 -11.99
C GLY A 2 -8.49 17.85 -10.68
N VAL A 3 -8.18 17.13 -9.61
CA VAL A 3 -8.08 17.65 -8.25
C VAL A 3 -7.10 18.83 -8.23
N GLU A 4 -7.57 20.04 -7.93
CA GLU A 4 -6.73 21.25 -7.93
C GLU A 4 -5.78 21.25 -6.72
N ASN A 5 -6.22 20.67 -5.60
CA ASN A 5 -5.37 20.43 -4.45
C ASN A 5 -5.80 19.16 -3.70
N ILE A 6 -5.02 18.10 -3.88
CA ILE A 6 -5.16 16.79 -3.22
C ILE A 6 -5.39 16.85 -1.69
N TYR A 7 -4.82 17.83 -1.00
CA TYR A 7 -5.02 18.01 0.46
C TYR A 7 -6.33 18.68 0.82
N ARG A 8 -6.94 19.43 -0.11
CA ARG A 8 -8.20 20.16 0.11
C ARG A 8 -9.42 19.42 -0.42
N ASP A 9 -9.26 18.71 -1.54
CA ASP A 9 -10.37 18.17 -2.32
C ASP A 9 -10.68 16.69 -2.02
N ILE A 10 -9.67 15.89 -1.63
CA ILE A 10 -9.82 14.43 -1.45
C ILE A 10 -9.97 14.06 0.05
N GLY A 11 -9.52 14.94 0.95
CA GLY A 11 -9.60 14.71 2.40
C GLY A 11 -8.44 13.85 2.92
N TYR A 12 -8.20 13.94 4.24
CA TYR A 12 -7.05 13.29 4.89
C TYR A 12 -7.09 11.76 4.83
N GLU A 13 -8.26 11.13 4.94
CA GLU A 13 -8.38 9.67 4.92
C GLU A 13 -8.00 9.08 3.56
N GLU A 14 -8.46 9.69 2.47
CA GLU A 14 -8.13 9.24 1.11
C GLU A 14 -6.64 9.40 0.81
N ILE A 15 -6.00 10.46 1.31
CA ILE A 15 -4.54 10.62 1.22
C ILE A 15 -3.82 9.50 1.97
N HIS A 16 -4.30 9.14 3.17
CA HIS A 16 -3.72 8.02 3.91
C HIS A 16 -3.87 6.69 3.17
N HIS A 17 -5.01 6.42 2.54
CA HIS A 17 -5.19 5.24 1.71
C HIS A 17 -4.23 5.22 0.51
N MET A 18 -4.07 6.36 -0.18
CA MET A 18 -3.12 6.48 -1.28
C MET A 18 -1.66 6.28 -0.83
N GLU A 19 -1.26 6.87 0.29
CA GLU A 19 0.08 6.73 0.84
C GLU A 19 0.38 5.26 1.21
N ASN A 20 -0.59 4.58 1.84
CA ASN A 20 -0.47 3.17 2.17
C ASN A 20 -0.40 2.29 0.92
N ALA A 21 -1.22 2.56 -0.10
CA ALA A 21 -1.17 1.82 -1.36
C ALA A 21 0.17 2.01 -2.10
N LEU A 22 0.71 3.23 -2.09
CA LEU A 22 2.00 3.53 -2.68
C LEU A 22 3.13 2.83 -1.92
N ARG A 23 3.11 2.87 -0.58
CA ARG A 23 4.07 2.17 0.27
C ARG A 23 4.01 0.66 0.05
N ALA A 24 2.80 0.08 0.03
CA ALA A 24 2.59 -1.34 -0.25
C ALA A 24 3.24 -1.76 -1.58
N ARG A 25 3.11 -0.94 -2.62
CA ARG A 25 3.67 -1.22 -3.95
C ARG A 25 5.18 -0.97 -4.07
N ALA A 26 5.69 0.06 -3.40
CA ALA A 26 7.07 0.51 -3.58
C ALA A 26 8.06 -0.14 -2.60
N VAL A 27 7.59 -0.49 -1.39
CA VAL A 27 8.43 -1.03 -0.33
C VAL A 27 8.37 -2.55 -0.29
N TYR A 28 7.19 -3.14 -0.48
CA TYR A 28 7.00 -4.58 -0.32
C TYR A 28 7.03 -5.33 -1.64
N GLU A 29 7.98 -6.26 -1.77
CA GLU A 29 8.13 -7.13 -2.94
C GLU A 29 7.48 -8.51 -2.71
N LYS A 30 6.67 -8.94 -3.70
CA LYS A 30 6.06 -10.26 -3.71
C LYS A 30 7.15 -11.33 -3.81
N ASP A 31 6.97 -12.44 -3.08
CA ASP A 31 7.88 -13.59 -3.01
C ASP A 31 9.21 -13.30 -2.27
N LYS A 32 9.32 -12.11 -1.66
CA LYS A 32 10.43 -11.73 -0.78
C LYS A 32 9.94 -11.29 0.59
N GLU A 33 9.04 -10.31 0.63
CA GLU A 33 8.51 -9.75 1.88
C GLU A 33 7.11 -10.26 2.20
N TYR A 34 6.37 -10.71 1.17
CA TYR A 34 5.07 -11.35 1.37
C TYR A 34 4.77 -12.37 0.26
N ILE A 35 3.87 -13.31 0.57
CA ILE A 35 3.31 -14.27 -0.38
C ILE A 35 1.78 -14.25 -0.32
N ILE A 36 1.14 -14.75 -1.37
CA ILE A 36 -0.32 -14.91 -1.43
C ILE A 36 -0.65 -16.39 -1.39
N LYS A 37 -1.46 -16.82 -0.43
CA LYS A 37 -1.90 -18.21 -0.30
C LYS A 37 -3.37 -18.26 0.05
N GLY A 38 -4.18 -18.89 -0.81
CA GLY A 38 -5.61 -19.04 -0.56
C GLY A 38 -6.33 -17.70 -0.34
N ASP A 39 -6.01 -16.69 -1.15
CA ASP A 39 -6.53 -15.31 -1.05
C ASP A 39 -6.13 -14.54 0.23
N GLU A 40 -5.21 -15.08 1.02
CA GLU A 40 -4.61 -14.38 2.16
C GLU A 40 -3.19 -13.91 1.84
N VAL A 41 -2.83 -12.73 2.36
CA VAL A 41 -1.48 -12.18 2.28
C VAL A 41 -0.72 -12.61 3.54
N LEU A 42 0.36 -13.37 3.37
CA LEU A 42 1.27 -13.76 4.46
C LEU A 42 2.58 -13.00 4.34
N ILE A 43 3.01 -12.38 5.44
CA ILE A 43 4.30 -11.66 5.52
C ILE A 43 5.40 -12.69 5.81
N VAL A 44 6.51 -12.58 5.09
CA VAL A 44 7.70 -13.42 5.25
C VAL A 44 8.64 -12.75 6.24
N ASP A 45 9.11 -13.50 7.24
CA ASP A 45 10.13 -13.01 8.19
C ASP A 45 11.52 -13.31 7.64
N GLU A 46 12.37 -12.28 7.59
CA GLU A 46 13.75 -12.35 7.09
C GLU A 46 14.71 -13.14 8.01
N HIS A 47 14.27 -13.58 9.19
CA HIS A 47 15.09 -14.29 10.18
C HIS A 47 14.95 -15.82 10.17
N THR A 48 14.28 -16.43 9.18
CA THR A 48 14.18 -17.91 9.03
C THR A 48 14.42 -18.35 7.60
#